data_AF-A0A9R0AEU2-F1
#
_entry.id   AF-A0A9R0AEU2-F1
#
_cell.length_a   1.000
_cell.length_b   1.000
_cell.length_c   1.000
_cell.angle_alpha   90.00
_cell.angle_beta   90.00
_cell.angle_gamma   90.00
#
_symmetry.space_group_name_H-M   'P 1'
#
loop_
_entity.id
_entity.type
_entity.pdbx_description
1 polymer ?
#
loop_
_entity_poly.entity_id
_entity_poly.type
_entity_poly.pdbx_seq_one_letter_code
_entity_poly.pdbx_strand_id
1 'polypeptide(L)'
;MLPPQRIAGRVRRAFHWRTASPWTTCVRVACCSHLRFMWFALMVLTVLCVALQMLGVVRQARSAKVLKLVSEQLVRMPAEIHRPTKRNNWENLWSVSAAIAEEPVDQHPFIQRRDESGNPRSEEKREYNRIQDTVLEDIRKKLTSTTKAAPPTVANKQWLGQEFPNQPQRPAFPKRTPEIKKPPQSDNNNDKYTVKSQADNTVTCQPKNHIVFLKTHKTASSTILNILYRYGESHNLTFALPLNMHSQLFYPAFFAAHFVEGVRTRSVKEFHILCNHMRFNSQEVRKVMPKDTFYFSILRNPVAMMESLFVYYKAIPAFHAVKSLEEFLIQGGRSYNASVPNNHYARNILTFDFGLDNTAPESDTELDRRSAEIIAAMERDFSLILISEYFDESLVLLKHALCWSLDDVSSFRLNSRSERSRRPLSTETAERVKEWNSLDWRLYQHFNDTFWKRIDSTLGRATLQQEVELLKAKRRNLEQMCLQEGGAVDPAQVQDSSLKPFQYGAAVIQGYNLRLELNNDTRQLCQRLITPELQYTSALYTKQFPQLAAARAAAAKKIAASRNTTTHRAVKRNIETNVHTAMSNS
;
A
#
# COMPACT_ATOMS: atom_id res chain seq x y z
N MET A 1 -21.56 -64.17 64.44
CA MET A 1 -21.56 -63.75 65.86
C MET A 1 -21.80 -62.25 65.93
N LEU A 2 -22.92 -61.86 66.53
CA LEU A 2 -23.27 -60.56 67.14
C LEU A 2 -23.15 -60.73 68.68
N PRO A 3 -23.33 -59.73 69.58
CA PRO A 3 -23.42 -58.23 69.50
C PRO A 3 -22.52 -57.56 70.61
N PRO A 4 -22.79 -56.38 71.26
CA PRO A 4 -23.70 -55.23 71.02
C PRO A 4 -23.06 -53.80 71.12
N GLN A 5 -23.54 -52.81 70.34
CA GLN A 5 -24.48 -51.69 70.66
C GLN A 5 -24.10 -50.62 71.73
N ARG A 6 -24.24 -49.33 71.35
CA ARG A 6 -25.15 -48.38 72.02
C ARG A 6 -25.51 -47.17 71.14
N ILE A 7 -26.82 -46.90 71.10
CA ILE A 7 -27.51 -45.74 70.51
C ILE A 7 -27.89 -44.80 71.65
N ALA A 8 -27.87 -43.47 71.43
CA ALA A 8 -28.87 -42.54 71.99
C ALA A 8 -28.77 -41.15 71.35
N GLY A 9 -29.89 -40.65 70.82
CA GLY A 9 -30.10 -39.22 70.56
C GLY A 9 -31.15 -38.65 71.52
N ARG A 10 -31.21 -37.31 71.67
CA ARG A 10 -32.45 -36.50 71.79
C ARG A 10 -32.21 -35.01 72.05
N VAL A 11 -32.75 -34.19 71.14
CA VAL A 11 -33.81 -33.17 71.32
C VAL A 11 -33.62 -31.99 72.30
N ARG A 12 -33.66 -30.79 71.67
CA ARG A 12 -34.28 -29.49 72.03
C ARG A 12 -34.52 -29.13 73.51
N ARG A 13 -34.08 -27.92 73.89
CA ARG A 13 -34.99 -26.81 74.25
C ARG A 13 -34.27 -25.45 74.36
N ALA A 14 -34.95 -24.43 73.87
CA ALA A 14 -34.60 -23.02 73.96
C ALA A 14 -34.80 -22.48 75.37
N PHE A 15 -34.02 -21.46 75.75
CA PHE A 15 -34.31 -20.56 76.85
C PHE A 15 -34.13 -19.10 76.41
N HIS A 16 -35.13 -18.29 76.75
CA HIS A 16 -35.26 -16.87 76.45
C HIS A 16 -34.48 -15.97 77.44
N TRP A 17 -34.49 -14.68 77.10
CA TRP A 17 -34.31 -13.45 77.91
C TRP A 17 -32.88 -12.89 77.98
N ARG A 18 -32.65 -11.76 77.28
CA ARG A 18 -32.80 -10.40 77.85
C ARG A 18 -32.49 -9.31 76.81
N THR A 19 -33.34 -8.29 76.80
CA THR A 19 -33.23 -7.03 76.07
C THR A 19 -32.04 -6.20 76.57
N ALA A 20 -31.26 -5.64 75.63
CA ALA A 20 -30.12 -4.78 75.91
C ALA A 20 -30.54 -3.34 76.27
N SER A 21 -29.75 -2.71 77.15
CA SER A 21 -29.97 -1.42 77.83
C SER A 21 -29.79 -0.17 76.91
N PRO A 22 -30.43 0.98 77.24
CA PRO A 22 -30.55 2.17 76.36
C PRO A 22 -29.28 3.02 76.16
N TRP A 23 -28.09 2.54 76.50
CA TRP A 23 -26.85 3.34 76.51
C TRP A 23 -25.93 3.12 75.30
N THR A 24 -26.33 2.30 74.32
CA THR A 24 -25.50 1.99 73.13
C THR A 24 -25.94 2.69 71.84
N THR A 25 -27.06 3.43 71.86
CA THR A 25 -27.61 4.07 70.66
C THR A 25 -26.99 5.44 70.36
N CYS A 26 -26.53 6.19 71.37
CA CYS A 26 -25.91 7.50 71.14
C CYS A 26 -24.48 7.44 70.56
N VAL A 27 -23.70 6.41 70.90
CA VAL A 27 -22.30 6.29 70.43
C VAL A 27 -22.21 5.87 68.96
N ARG A 28 -23.20 5.09 68.46
CA ARG A 28 -23.24 4.68 67.04
C ARG A 28 -23.61 5.80 66.07
N VAL A 29 -24.41 6.79 66.49
CA VAL A 29 -24.84 7.89 65.61
C VAL A 29 -23.72 8.92 65.44
N ALA A 30 -22.96 9.23 66.50
CA ALA A 30 -21.82 10.15 66.42
C ALA A 30 -20.64 9.57 65.59
N CYS A 31 -20.38 8.27 65.69
CA CYS A 31 -19.28 7.64 64.95
C CYS A 31 -19.57 7.55 63.43
N CYS A 32 -20.84 7.35 63.05
CA CYS A 32 -21.26 7.30 61.63
C CYS A 32 -21.27 8.68 60.94
N SER A 33 -21.49 9.79 61.67
CA SER A 33 -21.46 11.14 61.08
C SER A 33 -20.03 11.58 60.78
N HIS A 34 -19.07 11.30 61.67
CA HIS A 34 -17.65 11.60 61.44
C HIS A 34 -17.05 10.79 60.30
N LEU A 35 -17.43 9.51 60.15
CA LEU A 35 -16.96 8.68 59.03
C LEU A 35 -17.49 9.18 57.68
N ARG A 36 -18.75 9.64 57.65
CA ARG A 36 -19.36 10.25 56.45
C ARG A 36 -18.70 11.59 56.10
N PHE A 37 -18.36 12.40 57.09
CA PHE A 37 -17.68 13.67 56.89
C PHE A 37 -16.25 13.47 56.36
N MET A 38 -15.52 12.47 56.88
CA MET A 38 -14.22 12.08 56.35
C MET A 38 -14.29 11.59 54.90
N TRP A 39 -15.31 10.79 54.56
CA TRP A 39 -15.53 10.34 53.19
C TRP A 39 -15.84 11.49 52.23
N PHE A 40 -16.66 12.45 52.67
CA PHE A 40 -16.95 13.66 51.89
C PHE A 40 -15.70 14.51 51.69
N ALA A 41 -14.88 14.70 52.74
CA ALA A 41 -13.62 15.44 52.64
C ALA A 41 -12.65 14.75 51.67
N LEU A 42 -12.56 13.41 51.68
CA LEU A 42 -11.72 12.65 50.76
C LEU A 42 -12.19 12.77 49.30
N MET A 43 -13.51 12.75 49.08
CA MET A 43 -14.12 12.97 47.76
C MET A 43 -13.84 14.39 47.24
N VAL A 44 -13.98 15.41 48.08
CA VAL A 44 -13.67 16.79 47.69
C VAL A 44 -12.18 16.94 47.36
N LEU A 45 -11.29 16.37 48.18
CA LEU A 45 -9.84 16.43 47.95
C LEU A 45 -9.43 15.74 46.64
N THR A 46 -10.05 14.61 46.29
CA THR A 46 -9.76 13.90 45.03
C THR A 46 -10.25 14.67 43.82
N VAL A 47 -11.44 15.29 43.87
CA VAL A 47 -11.93 16.18 42.80
C VAL A 47 -11.04 17.41 42.64
N LEU A 48 -10.56 17.99 43.74
CA LEU A 48 -9.63 19.13 43.73
C LEU A 48 -8.27 18.75 43.11
N CYS A 49 -7.74 17.57 43.45
CA CYS A 49 -6.51 17.06 42.82
C CYS A 49 -6.66 16.84 41.32
N VAL A 50 -7.78 16.26 40.86
CA VAL A 50 -8.04 16.07 39.43
C VAL A 50 -8.19 17.42 38.72
N ALA A 51 -8.89 18.39 39.32
CA ALA A 51 -9.02 19.73 38.77
C ALA A 51 -7.66 20.43 38.64
N LEU A 52 -6.78 20.31 39.64
CA LEU A 52 -5.41 20.84 39.61
C LEU A 52 -4.54 20.16 38.55
N GLN A 53 -4.67 18.84 38.37
CA GLN A 53 -3.98 18.11 37.30
C GLN A 53 -4.44 18.57 35.90
N MET A 54 -5.74 18.76 35.71
CA MET A 54 -6.30 19.25 34.44
C MET A 54 -5.89 20.71 34.15
N LEU A 55 -5.81 21.56 35.18
CA LEU A 55 -5.27 22.92 35.04
C LEU A 55 -3.78 22.90 34.64
N GLY A 56 -2.98 21.97 35.17
CA GLY A 56 -1.58 21.76 34.75
C GLY A 56 -1.45 21.41 33.27
N VAL A 57 -2.30 20.49 32.77
CA VAL A 57 -2.33 20.08 31.36
C VAL A 57 -2.75 21.24 30.45
N VAL A 58 -3.74 22.04 30.85
CA VAL A 58 -4.18 23.23 30.10
C VAL A 58 -3.09 24.32 30.07
N ARG A 59 -2.34 24.50 31.16
CA ARG A 59 -1.20 25.44 31.21
C ARG A 59 -0.05 24.99 30.30
N GLN A 60 0.26 23.70 30.27
CA GLN A 60 1.25 23.12 29.34
C GLN A 60 0.83 23.25 27.88
N ALA A 61 -0.46 23.04 27.55
CA ALA A 61 -0.98 23.20 26.19
C ALA A 61 -0.93 24.66 25.70
N ARG A 62 -1.17 25.64 26.58
CA ARG A 62 -1.02 27.07 26.26
C ARG A 62 0.45 27.47 26.09
N SER A 63 1.34 26.97 26.95
CA SER A 63 2.78 27.24 26.85
C SER A 63 3.39 26.63 25.57
N ALA A 64 2.94 25.43 25.17
CA ALA A 64 3.34 24.80 23.91
C ALA A 64 2.88 25.57 22.66
N LYS A 65 1.69 26.20 22.70
CA LYS A 65 1.23 27.10 21.61
C LYS A 65 2.06 28.39 21.54
N VAL A 66 2.43 28.97 22.68
CA VAL A 66 3.31 30.16 22.72
C VAL A 66 4.72 29.80 22.23
N LEU A 67 5.26 28.64 22.61
CA LEU A 67 6.56 28.15 22.15
C LEU A 67 6.57 27.87 20.63
N LYS A 68 5.43 27.44 20.07
CA LYS A 68 5.26 27.23 18.62
C LYS A 68 5.26 28.55 17.85
N LEU A 69 4.65 29.61 18.40
CA LEU A 69 4.66 30.96 17.82
C LEU A 69 6.07 31.60 17.85
N VAL A 70 6.82 31.40 18.93
CA VAL A 70 8.21 31.90 19.05
C VAL A 70 9.17 31.11 18.17
N SER A 71 8.91 29.81 17.97
CA SER A 71 9.66 28.94 17.05
C SER A 71 9.49 29.33 15.58
N GLU A 72 8.36 29.90 15.18
CA GLU A 72 8.11 30.33 13.79
C GLU A 72 8.79 31.67 13.45
N GLN A 73 9.26 32.43 14.45
CA GLN A 73 9.95 33.71 14.25
C GLN A 73 11.49 33.63 14.24
N LEU A 74 12.09 32.46 14.51
CA LEU A 74 13.54 32.33 14.77
C LEU A 74 14.31 31.41 13.79
N VAL A 75 13.87 31.31 12.54
CA VAL A 75 14.59 30.55 11.49
C VAL A 75 15.39 31.49 10.57
N ARG A 76 16.63 31.80 10.99
CA ARG A 76 17.76 32.19 10.13
C ARG A 76 19.06 31.59 10.71
N MET A 77 19.37 30.34 10.30
CA MET A 77 20.67 29.61 10.21
C MET A 77 21.73 29.66 11.36
N PRO A 78 22.75 28.76 11.39
CA PRO A 78 22.73 27.30 11.24
C PRO A 78 23.56 26.52 12.33
N ALA A 79 23.35 25.19 12.33
CA ALA A 79 24.25 24.08 12.72
C ALA A 79 24.60 23.73 14.19
N GLU A 80 24.50 22.41 14.44
CA GLU A 80 25.21 21.55 15.41
C GLU A 80 24.79 21.49 16.89
N ILE A 81 24.32 20.29 17.33
CA ILE A 81 24.94 19.42 18.36
C ILE A 81 24.02 18.20 18.67
N HIS A 82 24.62 17.01 18.68
CA HIS A 82 24.03 15.73 19.13
C HIS A 82 24.16 15.56 20.66
N ARG A 83 23.10 15.06 21.34
CA ARG A 83 23.10 13.82 22.18
C ARG A 83 21.76 13.59 22.93
N PRO A 84 21.49 12.37 23.44
CA PRO A 84 20.17 11.72 23.34
C PRO A 84 19.41 11.68 24.67
N THR A 85 18.08 11.56 24.58
CA THR A 85 17.22 11.28 25.75
C THR A 85 16.41 10.00 25.55
N LYS A 86 16.30 9.25 26.64
CA LYS A 86 15.90 7.86 26.78
C LYS A 86 14.49 7.51 26.29
N ARG A 87 14.44 6.41 25.53
CA ARG A 87 13.61 5.19 25.69
C ARG A 87 12.51 5.28 26.76
N ASN A 88 11.24 5.34 26.32
CA ASN A 88 10.09 4.53 26.75
C ASN A 88 8.78 5.09 26.17
N ASN A 89 8.36 4.55 25.01
CA ASN A 89 6.96 4.37 24.58
C ASN A 89 6.91 3.93 23.11
N TRP A 90 7.62 2.85 22.78
CA TRP A 90 7.59 2.23 21.45
C TRP A 90 6.67 1.01 21.41
N GLU A 91 5.65 0.90 22.27
CA GLU A 91 4.73 -0.27 22.24
C GLU A 91 3.37 0.06 21.60
N ASN A 92 2.96 1.34 21.55
CA ASN A 92 1.63 1.71 21.03
C ASN A 92 1.59 2.13 19.55
N LEU A 93 2.74 2.18 18.87
CA LEU A 93 2.83 2.42 17.42
C LEU A 93 2.95 1.13 16.59
N TRP A 94 3.23 -0.01 17.23
CA TRP A 94 3.49 -1.30 16.57
C TRP A 94 2.22 -2.15 16.39
N SER A 95 1.13 -1.79 17.06
CA SER A 95 -0.14 -2.52 16.99
C SER A 95 -0.95 -2.27 15.72
N VAL A 96 -0.62 -1.22 14.94
CA VAL A 96 -1.38 -0.88 13.72
C VAL A 96 -0.79 -1.56 12.47
N SER A 97 0.51 -1.87 12.46
CA SER A 97 1.15 -2.63 11.37
C SER A 97 1.16 -4.15 11.61
N ALA A 98 0.96 -4.59 12.85
CA ALA A 98 0.90 -6.02 13.21
C ALA A 98 -0.50 -6.64 13.07
N ALA A 99 -1.55 -5.86 12.79
CA ALA A 99 -2.93 -6.34 12.70
C ALA A 99 -3.31 -6.95 11.33
N ILE A 100 -2.36 -7.18 10.42
CA ILE A 100 -2.61 -7.80 9.10
C ILE A 100 -1.85 -9.14 8.98
N ALA A 101 -1.80 -9.91 10.07
CA ALA A 101 -1.35 -11.29 10.06
C ALA A 101 -2.43 -12.20 10.68
N GLU A 102 -3.21 -12.82 9.78
CA GLU A 102 -4.04 -14.03 9.88
C GLU A 102 -5.13 -14.17 10.97
N GLU A 103 -6.38 -14.33 10.52
CA GLU A 103 -7.15 -15.59 10.66
C GLU A 103 -7.99 -15.87 9.40
N PRO A 104 -8.20 -17.14 9.01
CA PRO A 104 -9.04 -17.53 7.88
C PRO A 104 -10.52 -17.48 8.30
N VAL A 105 -11.35 -16.75 7.56
CA VAL A 105 -12.81 -16.86 7.72
C VAL A 105 -13.31 -17.98 6.82
N ASP A 106 -13.75 -19.06 7.46
CA ASP A 106 -14.49 -20.15 6.81
C ASP A 106 -15.70 -19.60 6.05
N GLN A 107 -15.75 -19.88 4.75
CA GLN A 107 -16.92 -19.64 3.91
C GLN A 107 -17.85 -20.84 4.00
N HIS A 108 -19.00 -20.68 4.66
CA HIS A 108 -20.14 -21.55 4.42
C HIS A 108 -21.02 -21.00 3.28
N PRO A 109 -21.54 -21.88 2.41
CA PRO A 109 -22.15 -21.50 1.14
C PRO A 109 -23.53 -20.87 1.33
N PHE A 110 -23.76 -19.72 0.69
CA PHE A 110 -25.07 -19.11 0.64
C PHE A 110 -25.96 -19.85 -0.38
N ILE A 111 -26.99 -20.50 0.14
CA ILE A 111 -28.00 -21.25 -0.60
C ILE A 111 -28.79 -20.29 -1.49
N GLN A 112 -28.83 -20.65 -2.78
CA GLN A 112 -29.67 -20.09 -3.82
C GLN A 112 -31.15 -20.30 -3.46
N ARG A 113 -31.91 -19.22 -3.26
CA ARG A 113 -33.37 -19.29 -3.19
C ARG A 113 -33.94 -18.67 -4.47
N ARG A 114 -34.59 -19.51 -5.29
CA ARG A 114 -35.59 -19.12 -6.28
C ARG A 114 -36.64 -18.27 -5.57
N ASP A 115 -37.12 -17.21 -6.23
CA ASP A 115 -38.53 -16.84 -6.20
C ASP A 115 -38.91 -16.11 -7.49
N GLU A 116 -40.12 -16.43 -7.91
CA GLU A 116 -40.76 -16.15 -9.20
C GLU A 116 -41.38 -14.74 -9.25
N SER A 117 -41.49 -14.25 -10.48
CA SER A 117 -42.37 -13.20 -11.04
C SER A 117 -43.29 -12.35 -10.15
N GLY A 118 -43.23 -11.03 -10.37
CA GLY A 118 -44.34 -10.09 -10.11
C GLY A 118 -43.96 -8.62 -10.27
N ASN A 119 -44.18 -8.03 -11.46
CA ASN A 119 -44.08 -6.59 -11.74
C ASN A 119 -45.44 -5.92 -11.43
N PRO A 120 -45.48 -4.75 -10.76
CA PRO A 120 -45.96 -3.57 -11.49
C PRO A 120 -45.33 -2.25 -11.00
N ARG A 121 -44.71 -1.46 -11.90
CA ARG A 121 -44.54 0.00 -11.70
C ARG A 121 -44.16 0.69 -13.01
N SER A 122 -45.17 1.05 -13.81
CA SER A 122 -44.99 1.75 -15.11
C SER A 122 -45.69 3.11 -15.21
N GLU A 123 -46.16 3.71 -14.12
CA GLU A 123 -46.84 5.02 -14.16
C GLU A 123 -46.09 6.15 -13.44
N GLU A 124 -45.33 5.89 -12.36
CA GLU A 124 -44.51 6.92 -11.68
C GLU A 124 -43.34 7.46 -12.52
N LYS A 125 -42.91 6.71 -13.56
CA LYS A 125 -41.75 7.08 -14.39
C LYS A 125 -42.08 8.10 -15.49
N ARG A 126 -43.37 8.34 -15.78
CA ARG A 126 -43.81 9.26 -16.85
C ARG A 126 -44.05 10.69 -16.34
N GLU A 127 -44.31 10.86 -15.05
CA GLU A 127 -44.57 12.19 -14.46
C GLU A 127 -43.27 12.91 -14.06
N TYR A 128 -42.26 12.16 -13.61
CA TYR A 128 -40.94 12.71 -13.27
C TYR A 128 -40.20 13.32 -14.49
N ASN A 129 -40.28 12.66 -15.65
CA ASN A 129 -39.61 13.13 -16.86
C ASN A 129 -40.24 14.41 -17.44
N ARG A 130 -41.54 14.65 -17.20
CA ARG A 130 -42.25 15.83 -17.74
C ARG A 130 -41.89 17.13 -17.00
N ILE A 131 -41.57 17.01 -15.71
CA ILE A 131 -41.15 18.14 -14.86
C ILE A 131 -39.69 18.53 -15.14
N GLN A 132 -38.85 17.56 -15.54
CA GLN A 132 -37.43 17.80 -15.80
C GLN A 132 -37.19 18.54 -17.13
N ASP A 133 -38.02 18.27 -18.15
CA ASP A 133 -37.95 18.95 -19.44
C ASP A 133 -38.44 20.40 -19.39
N THR A 134 -39.37 20.74 -18.49
CA THR A 134 -39.87 22.12 -18.32
C THR A 134 -38.89 23.02 -17.58
N VAL A 135 -38.08 22.46 -16.66
CA VAL A 135 -37.07 23.21 -15.90
C VAL A 135 -35.83 23.52 -16.75
N LEU A 136 -35.44 22.61 -17.66
CA LEU A 136 -34.30 22.84 -18.55
C LEU A 136 -34.54 23.96 -19.57
N GLU A 137 -35.78 24.10 -20.06
CA GLU A 137 -36.10 25.10 -21.10
C GLU A 137 -36.15 26.53 -20.54
N ASP A 138 -36.49 26.67 -19.25
CA ASP A 138 -36.56 27.97 -18.56
C ASP A 138 -35.15 28.51 -18.18
N ILE A 139 -34.20 27.60 -17.91
CA ILE A 139 -32.78 27.95 -17.71
C ILE A 139 -32.13 28.38 -19.03
N ARG A 140 -32.49 27.73 -20.15
CA ARG A 140 -31.98 28.06 -21.49
C ARG A 140 -32.41 29.45 -21.97
N LYS A 141 -33.63 29.87 -21.62
CA LYS A 141 -34.12 31.23 -21.91
C LYS A 141 -33.46 32.32 -21.06
N LYS A 142 -32.96 32.00 -19.86
CA LYS A 142 -32.27 32.97 -19.00
C LYS A 142 -30.81 33.24 -19.40
N LEU A 143 -30.14 32.31 -20.09
CA LEU A 143 -28.73 32.48 -20.49
C LEU A 143 -28.50 33.29 -21.79
N THR A 144 -29.54 33.66 -22.53
CA THR A 144 -29.42 34.33 -23.84
C THR A 144 -29.57 35.87 -23.80
N SER A 145 -29.62 36.49 -22.61
CA SER A 145 -29.88 37.95 -22.50
C SER A 145 -28.85 38.72 -21.67
N THR A 146 -27.55 38.59 -21.95
CA THR A 146 -26.60 39.67 -21.61
C THR A 146 -25.28 39.52 -22.37
N THR A 147 -25.07 40.34 -23.38
CA THR A 147 -23.74 40.60 -23.98
C THR A 147 -23.68 42.06 -24.42
N LYS A 148 -22.78 42.84 -23.81
CA LYS A 148 -22.14 44.00 -24.43
C LYS A 148 -20.67 44.03 -23.99
N ALA A 149 -19.79 44.17 -24.98
CA ALA A 149 -18.34 44.09 -24.90
C ALA A 149 -17.67 45.48 -24.85
N ALA A 150 -16.41 45.52 -24.38
CA ALA A 150 -15.37 46.48 -24.79
C ALA A 150 -13.95 45.84 -24.63
N PRO A 151 -12.91 46.26 -25.40
CA PRO A 151 -11.79 45.39 -25.83
C PRO A 151 -10.40 45.86 -25.25
N PRO A 152 -9.20 45.37 -25.69
CA PRO A 152 -8.28 44.65 -24.82
C PRO A 152 -6.88 45.31 -24.63
N THR A 153 -6.13 44.87 -23.60
CA THR A 153 -4.67 45.09 -23.50
C THR A 153 -3.91 43.76 -23.43
N VAL A 154 -2.84 43.72 -24.22
CA VAL A 154 -2.05 42.57 -24.66
C VAL A 154 -1.01 42.15 -23.62
N ALA A 155 -1.01 40.87 -23.21
CA ALA A 155 0.19 40.14 -22.80
C ALA A 155 -0.06 38.61 -22.80
N ASN A 156 0.63 37.92 -23.71
CA ASN A 156 0.98 36.50 -23.76
C ASN A 156 -0.06 35.45 -23.31
N LYS A 157 -0.96 35.10 -24.23
CA LYS A 157 -1.57 33.77 -24.32
C LYS A 157 -0.72 32.89 -25.25
N GLN A 158 0.03 31.99 -24.66
CA GLN A 158 0.40 30.72 -25.28
C GLN A 158 0.21 29.69 -24.17
N TRP A 159 -0.44 28.56 -24.45
CA TRP A 159 -0.87 27.50 -23.50
C TRP A 159 -2.32 27.46 -23.02
N LEU A 160 -3.29 27.99 -23.78
CA LEU A 160 -4.71 27.66 -23.56
C LEU A 160 -5.38 27.35 -24.90
N GLY A 161 -5.48 26.06 -25.23
CA GLY A 161 -6.16 25.59 -26.43
C GLY A 161 -5.59 24.30 -27.01
N GLN A 162 -5.51 23.24 -26.21
CA GLN A 162 -5.41 21.89 -26.75
C GLN A 162 -6.44 21.01 -26.05
N GLU A 163 -7.45 20.57 -26.79
CA GLU A 163 -8.27 19.42 -26.41
C GLU A 163 -7.36 18.19 -26.43
N PHE A 164 -7.13 17.61 -25.25
CA PHE A 164 -6.28 16.43 -25.11
C PHE A 164 -7.17 15.17 -25.12
N PRO A 165 -6.85 14.16 -25.95
CA PRO A 165 -7.61 12.91 -25.98
C PRO A 165 -7.51 12.15 -24.65
N ASN A 166 -8.58 11.46 -24.28
CA ASN A 166 -8.76 10.70 -23.03
C ASN A 166 -7.82 9.49 -22.83
N GLN A 167 -6.82 9.29 -23.71
CA GLN A 167 -5.76 8.31 -23.57
C GLN A 167 -4.42 8.90 -24.05
N PRO A 168 -3.28 8.60 -23.39
CA PRO A 168 -1.96 8.97 -23.89
C PRO A 168 -1.75 8.36 -25.27
N GLN A 169 -1.84 9.16 -26.32
CA GLN A 169 -1.65 8.68 -27.68
C GLN A 169 -0.19 8.28 -27.86
N ARG A 170 0.04 7.03 -28.26
CA ARG A 170 1.36 6.60 -28.75
C ARG A 170 1.70 7.50 -29.94
N PRO A 171 2.85 8.19 -29.93
CA PRO A 171 3.30 8.93 -31.10
C PRO A 171 3.32 8.02 -32.34
N ALA A 172 2.94 8.55 -33.51
CA ALA A 172 2.86 7.74 -34.72
C ALA A 172 4.24 7.14 -35.09
N PHE A 173 4.27 5.84 -35.35
CA PHE A 173 5.45 5.12 -35.83
C PHE A 173 5.43 5.04 -37.37
N PRO A 174 6.58 5.19 -38.06
CA PRO A 174 6.65 4.97 -39.49
C PRO A 174 6.30 3.51 -39.84
N LYS A 175 5.35 3.30 -40.76
CA LYS A 175 4.86 1.97 -41.20
C LYS A 175 5.83 1.24 -42.16
N ARG A 176 7.14 1.24 -41.90
CA ARG A 176 8.10 0.45 -42.69
C ARG A 176 8.82 -0.56 -41.80
N THR A 177 8.26 -1.75 -41.75
CA THR A 177 8.93 -2.96 -41.27
C THR A 177 9.86 -3.47 -42.37
N PRO A 178 11.18 -3.66 -42.13
CA PRO A 178 11.99 -4.49 -43.00
C PRO A 178 11.52 -5.95 -42.88
N GLU A 179 11.41 -6.66 -44.00
CA GLU A 179 11.10 -8.09 -44.03
C GLU A 179 12.11 -8.87 -43.16
N ILE A 180 11.59 -9.54 -42.13
CA ILE A 180 12.35 -10.50 -41.34
C ILE A 180 12.51 -11.76 -42.21
N LYS A 181 13.71 -11.98 -42.76
CA LYS A 181 14.06 -13.27 -43.38
C LYS A 181 14.02 -14.36 -42.30
N LYS A 182 13.21 -15.41 -42.52
CA LYS A 182 13.18 -16.61 -41.68
C LYS A 182 14.60 -17.23 -41.62
N PRO A 183 15.08 -17.68 -40.45
CA PRO A 183 16.28 -18.50 -40.37
C PRO A 183 16.03 -19.88 -41.02
N PRO A 184 17.03 -20.51 -41.66
CA PRO A 184 16.90 -21.89 -42.12
C PRO A 184 16.75 -22.83 -40.93
N GLN A 185 15.90 -23.86 -41.08
CA GLN A 185 15.86 -25.00 -40.15
C GLN A 185 17.22 -25.71 -40.17
N SER A 186 17.84 -25.90 -39.01
CA SER A 186 18.99 -26.78 -38.85
C SER A 186 18.59 -28.03 -38.08
N ASP A 187 18.75 -29.18 -38.73
CA ASP A 187 18.68 -30.49 -38.11
C ASP A 187 19.82 -30.70 -37.09
N ASN A 188 19.54 -31.54 -36.09
CA ASN A 188 20.44 -31.93 -35.01
C ASN A 188 21.79 -32.48 -35.49
N ASN A 189 22.90 -32.02 -34.90
CA ASN A 189 23.81 -32.88 -34.13
C ASN A 189 25.01 -32.10 -33.54
N ASN A 190 25.51 -32.62 -32.42
CA ASN A 190 26.69 -32.22 -31.66
C ASN A 190 27.81 -31.55 -32.48
N ASP A 191 28.25 -30.36 -32.06
CA ASP A 191 29.68 -30.08 -31.99
C ASP A 191 30.00 -28.85 -31.12
N LYS A 192 30.99 -29.03 -30.23
CA LYS A 192 31.69 -27.97 -29.50
C LYS A 192 32.46 -27.11 -30.52
N TYR A 193 32.00 -25.89 -30.80
CA TYR A 193 32.85 -24.87 -31.40
C TYR A 193 32.69 -23.50 -30.72
N THR A 194 33.81 -23.07 -30.13
CA THR A 194 34.10 -21.74 -29.65
C THR A 194 34.00 -20.74 -30.81
N VAL A 195 32.95 -19.93 -30.86
CA VAL A 195 32.85 -18.82 -31.81
C VAL A 195 33.58 -17.62 -31.21
N LYS A 196 34.80 -17.36 -31.67
CA LYS A 196 35.44 -16.04 -31.55
C LYS A 196 34.62 -15.06 -32.38
N SER A 197 33.83 -14.21 -31.74
CA SER A 197 33.15 -13.10 -32.42
C SER A 197 34.18 -12.07 -32.86
N GLN A 198 34.15 -11.72 -34.14
CA GLN A 198 34.88 -10.58 -34.69
C GLN A 198 34.56 -9.32 -33.89
N ALA A 199 35.62 -8.66 -33.45
CA ALA A 199 35.59 -7.43 -32.69
C ALA A 199 35.02 -6.29 -33.55
N ASP A 200 33.76 -5.96 -33.31
CA ASP A 200 33.22 -4.64 -33.58
C ASP A 200 33.55 -3.76 -32.35
N ASN A 201 34.09 -2.56 -32.57
CA ASN A 201 34.48 -1.59 -31.53
C ASN A 201 33.23 -0.99 -30.86
N THR A 202 32.42 -1.85 -30.25
CA THR A 202 31.25 -1.49 -29.47
C THR A 202 31.71 -1.21 -28.04
N VAL A 203 31.37 -0.02 -27.53
CA VAL A 203 31.49 0.27 -26.09
C VAL A 203 30.80 -0.86 -25.34
N THR A 204 31.59 -1.74 -24.73
CA THR A 204 31.08 -2.90 -24.00
C THR A 204 30.46 -2.39 -22.71
N CYS A 205 29.17 -2.09 -22.75
CA CYS A 205 28.48 -1.54 -21.60
C CYS A 205 28.29 -2.65 -20.55
N GLN A 206 28.69 -2.38 -19.32
CA GLN A 206 28.68 -3.38 -18.25
C GLN A 206 27.31 -3.43 -17.57
N PRO A 207 26.74 -4.63 -17.33
CA PRO A 207 25.49 -4.78 -16.59
C PRO A 207 25.53 -4.05 -15.25
N LYS A 208 24.52 -3.23 -14.98
CA LYS A 208 24.41 -2.50 -13.71
C LYS A 208 23.81 -3.40 -12.64
N ASN A 209 24.50 -3.49 -11.50
CA ASN A 209 24.07 -4.29 -10.34
C ASN A 209 23.62 -3.42 -9.16
N HIS A 210 24.16 -2.21 -9.01
CA HIS A 210 23.75 -1.25 -8.00
C HIS A 210 22.51 -0.49 -8.48
N ILE A 211 21.35 -0.81 -7.92
CA ILE A 211 20.05 -0.37 -8.41
C ILE A 211 19.17 0.08 -7.25
N VAL A 212 18.59 1.28 -7.41
CA VAL A 212 17.45 1.73 -6.61
C VAL A 212 16.24 1.82 -7.52
N PHE A 213 15.21 1.08 -7.18
CA PHE A 213 13.88 1.24 -7.77
C PHE A 213 12.93 1.81 -6.72
N LEU A 214 12.53 3.07 -6.91
CA LEU A 214 11.44 3.60 -6.11
C LEU A 214 10.12 3.04 -6.63
N LYS A 215 9.59 2.05 -5.91
CA LYS A 215 8.32 1.43 -6.20
C LYS A 215 7.15 2.34 -5.81
N THR A 216 6.45 2.90 -6.80
CA THR A 216 5.25 3.74 -6.61
C THR A 216 3.95 2.94 -6.61
N HIS A 217 2.87 3.52 -6.09
CA HIS A 217 1.57 2.85 -5.97
C HIS A 217 0.80 2.76 -7.28
N LYS A 218 0.23 1.56 -7.55
CA LYS A 218 -0.72 1.31 -8.67
C LYS A 218 -0.18 1.62 -10.08
N THR A 219 1.14 1.56 -10.24
CA THR A 219 1.92 1.84 -11.46
C THR A 219 2.54 0.58 -12.09
N ALA A 220 1.92 -0.59 -11.92
CA ALA A 220 2.49 -1.90 -12.31
C ALA A 220 3.87 -2.22 -11.67
N SER A 221 4.24 -1.49 -10.62
CA SER A 221 5.54 -1.57 -9.95
C SER A 221 5.85 -2.92 -9.30
N SER A 222 4.85 -3.73 -8.93
CA SER A 222 5.07 -5.13 -8.49
C SER A 222 5.67 -6.02 -9.58
N THR A 223 5.41 -5.73 -10.86
CA THR A 223 6.04 -6.47 -11.97
C THR A 223 7.52 -6.10 -12.12
N ILE A 224 7.86 -4.81 -12.02
CA ILE A 224 9.27 -4.36 -12.01
C ILE A 224 10.01 -4.92 -10.80
N LEU A 225 9.40 -4.94 -9.62
CA LEU A 225 9.98 -5.53 -8.43
C LEU A 225 10.31 -7.03 -8.62
N ASN A 226 9.41 -7.80 -9.25
CA ASN A 226 9.69 -9.21 -9.57
C ASN A 226 10.86 -9.38 -10.56
N ILE A 227 10.96 -8.51 -11.57
CA ILE A 227 12.12 -8.47 -12.48
C ILE A 227 13.42 -8.28 -11.69
N LEU A 228 13.46 -7.28 -10.79
CA LEU A 228 14.66 -6.98 -9.99
C LEU A 228 15.00 -8.12 -9.00
N TYR A 229 14.00 -8.74 -8.39
CA TYR A 229 14.19 -9.88 -7.51
C TYR A 229 14.78 -11.07 -8.25
N ARG A 230 14.25 -11.39 -9.43
CA ARG A 230 14.78 -12.49 -10.26
C ARG A 230 16.19 -12.22 -10.72
N TYR A 231 16.46 -11.01 -11.21
CA TYR A 231 17.79 -10.60 -11.64
C TYR A 231 18.80 -10.70 -10.49
N GLY A 232 18.51 -10.09 -9.34
CA GLY A 232 19.42 -10.14 -8.21
C GLY A 232 19.60 -11.55 -7.64
N GLU A 233 18.54 -12.37 -7.62
CA GLU A 233 18.63 -13.75 -7.17
C GLU A 233 19.54 -14.59 -8.09
N SER A 234 19.39 -14.48 -9.42
CA SER A 234 20.18 -15.25 -10.39
C SER A 234 21.64 -14.84 -10.45
N HIS A 235 21.94 -13.59 -10.08
CA HIS A 235 23.30 -13.03 -10.03
C HIS A 235 23.91 -13.03 -8.62
N ASN A 236 23.26 -13.68 -7.65
CA ASN A 236 23.71 -13.74 -6.25
C ASN A 236 23.96 -12.36 -5.61
N LEU A 237 23.15 -11.38 -5.98
CA LEU A 237 23.22 -10.02 -5.44
C LEU A 237 22.52 -9.91 -4.09
N THR A 238 22.99 -8.97 -3.26
CA THR A 238 22.38 -8.66 -1.96
C THR A 238 21.29 -7.60 -2.08
N PHE A 239 20.20 -7.80 -1.35
CA PHE A 239 19.06 -6.91 -1.33
C PHE A 239 19.01 -6.10 -0.03
N ALA A 240 18.67 -4.82 -0.14
CA ALA A 240 18.32 -3.97 0.99
C ALA A 240 16.87 -4.26 1.42
N LEU A 241 16.68 -5.39 2.11
CA LEU A 241 15.38 -5.89 2.54
C LEU A 241 14.89 -5.22 3.84
N PRO A 242 13.57 -5.12 4.05
CA PRO A 242 13.04 -4.57 5.29
C PRO A 242 13.45 -5.36 6.54
N LEU A 243 13.60 -4.64 7.65
CA LEU A 243 13.76 -5.25 8.96
C LEU A 243 12.64 -6.26 9.26
N ASN A 244 12.98 -7.28 10.05
CA ASN A 244 11.98 -8.16 10.63
C ASN A 244 11.10 -8.95 9.65
N MET A 245 11.59 -9.22 8.44
CA MET A 245 10.78 -9.89 7.40
C MET A 245 9.52 -9.10 7.04
N HIS A 246 9.48 -7.79 7.29
CA HIS A 246 8.41 -6.95 6.80
C HIS A 246 8.45 -6.85 5.27
N SER A 247 7.33 -6.49 4.66
CA SER A 247 7.22 -6.35 3.20
C SER A 247 7.59 -4.94 2.70
N GLN A 248 7.60 -3.95 3.60
CA GLN A 248 7.81 -2.54 3.30
C GLN A 248 8.84 -1.92 4.23
N LEU A 249 9.52 -0.88 3.75
CA LEU A 249 10.55 -0.15 4.48
C LEU A 249 9.92 0.96 5.34
N PHE A 250 9.02 0.56 6.24
CA PHE A 250 8.35 1.42 7.22
C PHE A 250 7.48 2.55 6.62
N TYR A 251 6.94 2.32 5.43
CA TYR A 251 5.97 3.22 4.81
C TYR A 251 4.71 3.39 5.70
N PRO A 252 4.10 4.59 5.82
CA PRO A 252 4.33 5.82 5.05
C PRO A 252 5.35 6.81 5.65
N ALA A 253 6.12 6.39 6.66
CA ALA A 253 7.19 7.24 7.17
C ALA A 253 8.29 7.41 6.10
N PHE A 254 8.97 8.56 6.13
CA PHE A 254 10.17 8.77 5.31
C PHE A 254 11.15 7.65 5.55
N PHE A 255 11.69 7.09 4.46
CA PHE A 255 12.72 6.07 4.52
C PHE A 255 13.88 6.54 5.37
N ALA A 256 14.39 5.62 6.20
CA ALA A 256 15.61 5.78 6.96
C ALA A 256 16.48 4.54 6.75
N ALA A 257 17.79 4.73 6.68
CA ALA A 257 18.74 3.65 6.38
C ALA A 257 18.61 2.47 7.36
N HIS A 258 18.24 2.77 8.60
CA HIS A 258 18.08 1.77 9.65
C HIS A 258 16.81 0.90 9.53
N PHE A 259 15.95 1.13 8.54
CA PHE A 259 14.83 0.24 8.21
C PHE A 259 15.26 -0.96 7.37
N VAL A 260 16.50 -0.98 6.91
CA VAL A 260 17.08 -2.09 6.14
C VAL A 260 17.77 -3.07 7.09
N GLU A 261 17.43 -4.36 6.95
CA GLU A 261 18.08 -5.43 7.70
C GLU A 261 19.57 -5.51 7.37
N GLY A 262 20.39 -5.67 8.41
CA GLY A 262 21.84 -5.73 8.26
C GLY A 262 22.58 -4.39 8.26
N VAL A 263 21.88 -3.24 8.11
CA VAL A 263 22.54 -1.91 8.19
C VAL A 263 23.03 -1.61 9.60
N ARG A 264 22.17 -1.76 10.62
CA ARG A 264 22.53 -1.46 12.02
C ARG A 264 23.61 -2.40 12.56
N THR A 265 23.49 -3.68 12.24
CA THR A 265 24.44 -4.72 12.67
C THR A 265 25.70 -4.76 11.82
N ARG A 266 25.73 -4.04 10.68
CA ARG A 266 26.77 -4.10 9.65
C ARG A 266 27.04 -5.52 9.17
N SER A 267 26.01 -6.38 9.18
CA SER A 267 26.13 -7.78 8.74
C SER A 267 26.12 -7.93 7.22
N VAL A 268 25.71 -6.88 6.49
CA VAL A 268 25.83 -6.79 5.03
C VAL A 268 26.80 -5.67 4.70
N LYS A 269 27.87 -5.98 3.95
CA LYS A 269 28.91 -5.01 3.59
C LYS A 269 28.47 -4.07 2.49
N GLU A 270 27.74 -4.60 1.52
CA GLU A 270 27.32 -3.90 0.31
C GLU A 270 25.92 -4.38 -0.08
N PHE A 271 25.07 -3.45 -0.46
CA PHE A 271 23.73 -3.72 -0.97
C PHE A 271 23.69 -3.39 -2.46
N HIS A 272 23.18 -4.32 -3.24
CA HIS A 272 23.09 -4.15 -4.69
C HIS A 272 21.72 -3.63 -5.12
N ILE A 273 20.63 -4.15 -4.54
CA ILE A 273 19.28 -3.77 -4.98
C ILE A 273 18.43 -3.29 -3.80
N LEU A 274 17.89 -2.08 -3.93
CA LEU A 274 16.87 -1.51 -3.05
C LEU A 274 15.60 -1.23 -3.85
N CYS A 275 14.56 -2.05 -3.66
CA CYS A 275 13.34 -1.96 -4.47
C CYS A 275 12.02 -2.21 -3.71
N ASN A 276 12.09 -2.49 -2.41
CA ASN A 276 10.89 -2.61 -1.58
C ASN A 276 10.21 -1.25 -1.38
N HIS A 277 8.91 -1.30 -1.08
CA HIS A 277 8.09 -0.11 -0.99
C HIS A 277 8.53 0.81 0.17
N MET A 278 8.69 2.11 -0.10
CA MET A 278 9.17 3.13 0.83
C MET A 278 8.65 4.51 0.45
N ARG A 279 8.64 5.45 1.41
CA ARG A 279 8.54 6.88 1.09
C ARG A 279 9.94 7.43 0.91
N PHE A 280 10.25 7.94 -0.27
CA PHE A 280 11.64 8.22 -0.63
C PHE A 280 12.30 9.27 0.27
N ASN A 281 13.59 9.06 0.55
CA ASN A 281 14.47 10.04 1.15
C ASN A 281 15.88 9.85 0.59
N SER A 282 16.25 10.71 -0.36
CA SER A 282 17.52 10.63 -1.09
C SER A 282 18.74 10.57 -0.18
N GLN A 283 18.75 11.34 0.91
CA GLN A 283 19.88 11.37 1.85
C GLN A 283 20.03 10.05 2.61
N GLU A 284 18.92 9.41 2.99
CA GLU A 284 18.94 8.13 3.70
C GLU A 284 19.26 6.96 2.76
N VAL A 285 18.78 6.99 1.51
CA VAL A 285 19.11 5.95 0.52
C VAL A 285 20.62 5.95 0.21
N ARG A 286 21.25 7.12 0.10
CA ARG A 286 22.71 7.25 -0.11
C ARG A 286 23.56 6.70 1.04
N LYS A 287 22.98 6.47 2.22
CA LYS A 287 23.69 5.81 3.34
C LYS A 287 23.70 4.28 3.21
N VAL A 288 22.83 3.72 2.38
CA VAL A 288 22.67 2.28 2.16
C VAL A 288 23.34 1.85 0.86
N MET A 289 23.15 2.62 -0.20
CA MET A 289 23.49 2.24 -1.56
C MET A 289 24.83 2.84 -2.02
N PRO A 290 25.66 2.11 -2.79
CA PRO A 290 26.89 2.63 -3.39
C PRO A 290 26.70 3.88 -4.28
N LYS A 291 27.77 4.65 -4.49
CA LYS A 291 27.70 5.94 -5.23
C LYS A 291 27.34 5.82 -6.70
N ASP A 292 27.67 4.68 -7.33
CA ASP A 292 27.40 4.37 -8.74
C ASP A 292 26.01 3.77 -8.98
N THR A 293 25.17 3.73 -7.93
CA THR A 293 23.81 3.20 -7.99
C THR A 293 22.97 3.91 -9.06
N PHE A 294 22.29 3.12 -9.89
CA PHE A 294 21.32 3.59 -10.86
C PHE A 294 19.93 3.72 -10.23
N TYR A 295 19.39 4.94 -10.20
CA TYR A 295 18.08 5.24 -9.62
C TYR A 295 17.04 5.33 -10.72
N PHE A 296 15.95 4.58 -10.58
CA PHE A 296 14.81 4.69 -11.46
C PHE A 296 13.48 4.49 -10.74
N SER A 297 12.40 4.88 -11.39
CA SER A 297 11.04 4.68 -10.90
C SER A 297 10.08 4.51 -12.09
N ILE A 298 8.79 4.41 -11.81
CA ILE A 298 7.73 4.27 -12.80
C ILE A 298 6.53 5.14 -12.40
N LEU A 299 5.94 5.82 -13.37
CA LEU A 299 4.71 6.58 -13.21
C LEU A 299 3.57 5.94 -14.00
N ARG A 300 2.36 6.42 -13.74
CA ARG A 300 1.14 6.08 -14.44
C ARG A 300 0.28 7.32 -14.55
N ASN A 301 -0.56 7.38 -15.59
CA ASN A 301 -1.54 8.43 -15.74
C ASN A 301 -2.42 8.53 -14.49
N PRO A 302 -2.46 9.69 -13.80
CA PRO A 302 -3.21 9.86 -12.56
C PRO A 302 -4.71 9.56 -12.68
N VAL A 303 -5.31 9.75 -13.85
CA VAL A 303 -6.72 9.42 -14.12
C VAL A 303 -6.97 7.91 -13.99
N ALA A 304 -6.20 7.11 -14.74
CA ALA A 304 -6.30 5.65 -14.69
C ALA A 304 -5.83 5.09 -13.33
N MET A 305 -4.90 5.78 -12.68
CA MET A 305 -4.39 5.40 -11.36
C MET A 305 -5.43 5.64 -10.26
N MET A 306 -6.16 6.76 -10.28
CA MET A 306 -7.11 7.15 -9.23
C MET A 306 -8.30 6.19 -9.12
N GLU A 307 -8.83 5.70 -10.24
CA GLU A 307 -9.83 4.61 -10.23
C GLU A 307 -9.31 3.42 -9.42
N SER A 308 -8.04 3.08 -9.62
CA SER A 308 -7.42 1.93 -8.98
C SER A 308 -7.12 2.14 -7.52
N LEU A 309 -6.74 3.36 -7.14
CA LEU A 309 -6.56 3.76 -5.75
C LEU A 309 -7.89 3.72 -5.00
N PHE A 310 -8.96 4.27 -5.58
CA PHE A 310 -10.27 4.31 -4.95
C PHE A 310 -10.80 2.91 -4.63
N VAL A 311 -10.77 2.00 -5.61
CA VAL A 311 -11.28 0.63 -5.42
C VAL A 311 -10.42 -0.17 -4.43
N TYR A 312 -9.09 -0.03 -4.54
CA TYR A 312 -8.16 -0.77 -3.69
C TYR A 312 -8.19 -0.26 -2.24
N TYR A 313 -8.19 1.05 -2.04
CA TYR A 313 -8.17 1.69 -0.72
C TYR A 313 -9.56 2.12 -0.24
N LYS A 314 -10.64 1.48 -0.72
CA LYS A 314 -12.02 1.90 -0.41
C LYS A 314 -12.32 2.05 1.09
N ALA A 315 -11.62 1.30 1.94
CA ALA A 315 -11.81 1.30 3.40
C ALA A 315 -11.08 2.45 4.13
N ILE A 316 -10.26 3.27 3.48
CA ILE A 316 -9.54 4.36 4.16
C ILE A 316 -10.51 5.48 4.57
N PRO A 317 -10.16 6.32 5.58
CA PRO A 317 -11.02 7.40 6.04
C PRO A 317 -11.51 8.34 4.92
N ALA A 318 -10.66 8.67 3.95
CA ALA A 318 -11.05 9.50 2.81
C ALA A 318 -12.15 8.86 1.93
N PHE A 319 -12.18 7.54 1.77
CA PHE A 319 -13.06 6.87 0.81
C PHE A 319 -14.20 6.08 1.44
N HIS A 320 -14.12 5.70 2.72
CA HIS A 320 -15.04 4.70 3.29
C HIS A 320 -16.52 5.10 3.22
N ALA A 321 -16.84 6.38 3.45
CA ALA A 321 -18.21 6.88 3.53
C ALA A 321 -18.88 7.13 2.16
N VAL A 322 -18.11 7.38 1.12
CA VAL A 322 -18.62 7.71 -0.24
C VAL A 322 -18.87 6.45 -1.05
N LYS A 323 -19.87 6.44 -1.94
CA LYS A 323 -20.24 5.25 -2.73
C LYS A 323 -19.39 5.10 -3.97
N SER A 324 -18.98 6.20 -4.60
CA SER A 324 -18.21 6.21 -5.85
C SER A 324 -17.08 7.23 -5.83
N LEU A 325 -16.11 7.06 -6.73
CA LEU A 325 -15.05 8.04 -6.96
C LEU A 325 -15.62 9.38 -7.44
N GLU A 326 -16.65 9.34 -8.28
CA GLU A 326 -17.35 10.53 -8.77
C GLU A 326 -17.97 11.32 -7.61
N GLU A 327 -18.67 10.65 -6.68
CA GLU A 327 -19.23 11.30 -5.49
C GLU A 327 -18.14 11.97 -4.65
N PHE A 328 -17.02 11.28 -4.42
CA PHE A 328 -15.86 11.82 -3.70
C PHE A 328 -15.36 13.13 -4.33
N LEU A 329 -15.25 13.16 -5.66
CA LEU A 329 -14.71 14.30 -6.40
C LEU A 329 -15.71 15.46 -6.50
N ILE A 330 -17.00 15.18 -6.70
CA ILE A 330 -18.08 16.20 -6.70
C ILE A 330 -18.14 16.91 -5.36
N GLN A 331 -17.90 16.19 -4.26
CA GLN A 331 -17.84 16.77 -2.92
C GLN A 331 -16.50 17.49 -2.63
N GLY A 332 -15.65 17.70 -3.64
CA GLY A 332 -14.34 18.35 -3.48
C GLY A 332 -13.39 17.58 -2.57
N GLY A 333 -13.56 16.26 -2.46
CA GLY A 333 -12.80 15.41 -1.54
C GLY A 333 -13.00 15.79 -0.07
N ARG A 334 -14.18 16.29 0.34
CA ARG A 334 -14.48 16.76 1.70
C ARG A 334 -14.08 15.81 2.84
N SER A 335 -14.07 14.49 2.59
CA SER A 335 -13.65 13.46 3.54
C SER A 335 -12.13 13.28 3.64
N TYR A 336 -11.35 13.87 2.74
CA TYR A 336 -9.90 13.85 2.77
C TYR A 336 -9.33 14.85 3.78
N ASN A 337 -8.35 14.38 4.54
CA ASN A 337 -7.55 15.19 5.45
C ASN A 337 -6.13 14.60 5.49
N ALA A 338 -5.13 15.41 5.13
CA ALA A 338 -3.72 14.98 5.06
C ALA A 338 -3.15 14.53 6.42
N SER A 339 -3.69 15.04 7.54
CA SER A 339 -3.25 14.66 8.89
C SER A 339 -3.79 13.31 9.37
N VAL A 340 -4.78 12.76 8.67
CA VAL A 340 -5.40 11.49 9.05
C VAL A 340 -4.60 10.32 8.46
N PRO A 341 -4.27 9.30 9.25
CA PRO A 341 -3.55 8.12 8.77
C PRO A 341 -4.20 7.50 7.52
N ASN A 342 -3.36 7.00 6.59
CA ASN A 342 -3.75 6.39 5.31
C ASN A 342 -4.40 7.31 4.28
N ASN A 343 -4.76 8.56 4.61
CA ASN A 343 -5.38 9.44 3.62
C ASN A 343 -4.44 9.87 2.49
N HIS A 344 -3.12 9.77 2.65
CA HIS A 344 -2.14 10.09 1.60
C HIS A 344 -2.38 9.31 0.29
N TYR A 345 -2.98 8.10 0.34
CA TYR A 345 -3.36 7.34 -0.87
C TYR A 345 -4.40 8.03 -1.75
N ALA A 346 -5.15 8.98 -1.19
CA ALA A 346 -6.27 9.60 -1.88
C ALA A 346 -5.89 10.82 -2.71
N ARG A 347 -4.67 11.37 -2.58
CA ARG A 347 -4.30 12.63 -3.25
C ARG A 347 -2.80 12.70 -3.55
N ASN A 348 -2.45 12.98 -4.80
CA ASN A 348 -1.08 13.20 -5.27
C ASN A 348 -0.09 12.13 -4.73
N ILE A 349 -0.48 10.87 -4.83
CA ILE A 349 0.26 9.75 -4.22
C ILE A 349 1.64 9.55 -4.85
N LEU A 350 1.83 9.87 -6.13
CA LEU A 350 3.15 9.76 -6.74
C LEU A 350 4.08 10.77 -6.07
N THR A 351 3.68 12.04 -6.00
CA THR A 351 4.42 13.09 -5.28
C THR A 351 4.74 12.67 -3.83
N PHE A 352 3.78 12.04 -3.14
CA PHE A 352 3.99 11.53 -1.78
C PHE A 352 5.04 10.42 -1.72
N ASP A 353 4.97 9.42 -2.62
CA ASP A 353 5.91 8.29 -2.72
C ASP A 353 7.34 8.78 -2.97
N PHE A 354 7.51 9.82 -3.80
CA PHE A 354 8.80 10.51 -4.03
C PHE A 354 9.32 11.30 -2.82
N GLY A 355 8.63 11.26 -1.68
CA GLY A 355 9.06 11.93 -0.45
C GLY A 355 8.85 13.44 -0.49
N LEU A 356 7.95 13.92 -1.34
CA LEU A 356 7.67 15.34 -1.50
C LEU A 356 6.34 15.66 -0.81
N ASP A 357 6.08 16.94 -0.58
CA ASP A 357 4.79 17.38 -0.06
C ASP A 357 3.77 17.36 -1.20
N ASN A 358 2.72 16.57 -0.98
CA ASN A 358 1.67 16.26 -1.94
C ASN A 358 0.47 17.20 -1.83
N THR A 359 0.59 18.27 -1.04
CA THR A 359 -0.40 19.35 -0.96
C THR A 359 -0.29 20.23 -2.21
N ALA A 360 -1.34 20.23 -3.03
CA ALA A 360 -1.41 21.08 -4.21
C ALA A 360 -1.79 22.52 -3.82
N PRO A 361 -1.03 23.55 -4.28
CA PRO A 361 -1.45 24.93 -4.18
C PRO A 361 -2.76 25.21 -4.94
N GLU A 362 -3.52 26.21 -4.49
CA GLU A 362 -4.77 26.62 -5.15
C GLU A 362 -4.53 27.52 -6.38
N SER A 363 -3.48 28.35 -6.35
CA SER A 363 -3.10 29.22 -7.47
C SER A 363 -2.34 28.43 -8.53
N ASP A 364 -2.74 28.54 -9.80
CA ASP A 364 -2.06 27.89 -10.92
C ASP A 364 -0.59 28.28 -11.03
N THR A 365 -0.24 29.55 -10.79
CA THR A 365 1.15 30.02 -10.82
C THR A 365 2.01 29.35 -9.75
N GLU A 366 1.45 29.22 -8.54
CA GLU A 366 2.16 28.57 -7.43
C GLU A 366 2.24 27.05 -7.62
N LEU A 367 1.20 26.46 -8.21
CA LEU A 367 1.16 25.07 -8.58
C LEU A 367 2.20 24.74 -9.66
N ASP A 368 2.35 25.58 -10.69
CA ASP A 368 3.38 25.43 -11.72
C ASP A 368 4.79 25.54 -11.12
N ARG A 369 5.02 26.55 -10.26
CA ARG A 369 6.28 26.73 -9.54
C ARG A 369 6.60 25.49 -8.70
N ARG A 370 5.62 25.00 -7.95
CA ARG A 370 5.76 23.83 -7.08
C ARG A 370 6.02 22.55 -7.87
N SER A 371 5.31 22.35 -8.98
CA SER A 371 5.54 21.22 -9.87
C SER A 371 6.94 21.25 -10.48
N ALA A 372 7.43 22.42 -10.89
CA ALA A 372 8.79 22.57 -11.42
C ALA A 372 9.86 22.19 -10.39
N GLU A 373 9.70 22.58 -9.12
CA GLU A 373 10.61 22.17 -8.04
C GLU A 373 10.62 20.65 -7.82
N ILE A 374 9.43 20.04 -7.81
CA ILE A 374 9.28 18.59 -7.65
C ILE A 374 9.93 17.86 -8.82
N ILE A 375 9.67 18.29 -10.05
CA ILE A 375 10.26 17.72 -11.27
C ILE A 375 11.78 17.82 -11.21
N ALA A 376 12.33 18.99 -10.88
CA ALA A 376 13.77 19.18 -10.76
C ALA A 376 14.39 18.30 -9.66
N ALA A 377 13.69 18.09 -8.54
CA ALA A 377 14.13 17.18 -7.50
C ALA A 377 14.16 15.72 -7.98
N MET A 378 13.15 15.29 -8.73
CA MET A 378 13.09 13.96 -9.32
C MET A 378 14.17 13.75 -10.38
N GLU A 379 14.36 14.68 -11.31
CA GLU A 379 15.39 14.57 -12.36
C GLU A 379 16.81 14.54 -11.80
N ARG A 380 17.06 15.25 -10.69
CA ARG A 380 18.35 15.20 -9.99
C ARG A 380 18.64 13.83 -9.40
N ASP A 381 17.64 13.19 -8.79
CA ASP A 381 17.84 11.95 -8.03
C ASP A 381 17.60 10.68 -8.86
N PHE A 382 16.79 10.73 -9.92
CA PHE A 382 16.38 9.58 -10.73
C PHE A 382 16.91 9.69 -12.16
N SER A 383 17.74 8.72 -12.54
CA SER A 383 18.30 8.64 -13.88
C SER A 383 17.28 8.23 -14.94
N LEU A 384 16.17 7.59 -14.57
CA LEU A 384 15.13 7.15 -15.50
C LEU A 384 13.76 7.07 -14.81
N ILE A 385 12.73 7.58 -15.48
CA ILE A 385 11.33 7.43 -15.07
C ILE A 385 10.58 6.68 -16.19
N LEU A 386 10.05 5.51 -15.87
CA LEU A 386 9.28 4.67 -16.78
C LEU A 386 7.80 5.10 -16.82
N ILE A 387 7.08 4.71 -17.88
CA ILE A 387 5.66 5.03 -18.05
C ILE A 387 4.83 3.75 -18.20
N SER A 388 3.89 3.54 -17.28
CA SER A 388 3.09 2.31 -17.20
C SER A 388 2.25 2.04 -18.45
N GLU A 389 1.76 3.08 -19.14
CA GLU A 389 0.99 2.95 -20.38
C GLU A 389 1.83 2.42 -21.56
N TYR A 390 3.14 2.60 -21.48
CA TYR A 390 4.12 2.11 -22.44
C TYR A 390 5.03 1.08 -21.77
N PHE A 391 4.43 0.10 -21.07
CA PHE A 391 5.18 -0.83 -20.23
C PHE A 391 6.23 -1.64 -21.01
N ASP A 392 5.88 -2.15 -22.19
CA ASP A 392 6.83 -2.92 -23.01
C ASP A 392 7.97 -2.03 -23.52
N GLU A 393 7.64 -0.81 -23.98
CA GLU A 393 8.64 0.19 -24.39
C GLU A 393 9.55 0.60 -23.21
N SER A 394 8.95 0.75 -22.03
CA SER A 394 9.66 1.06 -20.78
C SER A 394 10.62 -0.04 -20.38
N LEU A 395 10.26 -1.32 -20.56
CA LEU A 395 11.15 -2.44 -20.29
C LEU A 395 12.33 -2.51 -21.27
N VAL A 396 12.10 -2.21 -22.55
CA VAL A 396 13.18 -2.10 -23.54
C VAL A 396 14.11 -0.93 -23.19
N LEU A 397 13.56 0.23 -22.84
CA LEU A 397 14.38 1.38 -22.40
C LEU A 397 15.17 1.06 -21.13
N LEU A 398 14.56 0.36 -20.16
CA LEU A 398 15.22 -0.07 -18.92
C LEU A 398 16.34 -1.06 -19.21
N LYS A 399 16.11 -2.04 -20.10
CA LYS A 399 17.12 -3.00 -20.56
C LYS A 399 18.38 -2.28 -21.04
N HIS A 400 18.22 -1.30 -21.93
CA HIS A 400 19.34 -0.51 -22.45
C HIS A 400 20.02 0.33 -21.35
N ALA A 401 19.24 0.96 -20.46
CA ALA A 401 19.78 1.80 -19.40
C ALA A 401 20.60 1.01 -18.34
N LEU A 402 20.27 -0.27 -18.14
CA LEU A 402 20.94 -1.17 -17.20
C LEU A 402 21.98 -2.08 -17.85
N CYS A 403 22.13 -2.06 -19.18
CA CYS A 403 22.96 -3.02 -19.93
C CYS A 403 22.56 -4.47 -19.67
N TRP A 404 21.25 -4.70 -19.64
CA TRP A 404 20.65 -6.01 -19.43
C TRP A 404 20.25 -6.67 -20.76
N SER A 405 19.95 -7.97 -20.71
CA SER A 405 19.37 -8.70 -21.82
C SER A 405 17.84 -8.59 -21.83
N LEU A 406 17.19 -9.04 -22.92
CA LEU A 406 15.73 -9.21 -22.95
C LEU A 406 15.26 -10.26 -21.94
N ASP A 407 16.14 -11.18 -21.55
CA ASP A 407 15.84 -12.27 -20.62
C ASP A 407 15.68 -11.76 -19.20
N ASP A 408 16.55 -10.83 -18.83
CA ASP A 408 16.53 -10.17 -17.53
C ASP A 408 15.24 -9.37 -17.32
N VAL A 409 14.71 -8.71 -18.36
CA VAL A 409 13.49 -7.88 -18.26
C VAL A 409 12.20 -8.62 -18.64
N SER A 410 12.28 -9.86 -19.11
CA SER A 410 11.09 -10.66 -19.47
C SER A 410 10.24 -10.97 -18.24
N SER A 411 8.95 -10.63 -18.26
CA SER A 411 8.05 -10.83 -17.12
C SER A 411 6.59 -11.08 -17.53
N PHE A 412 5.84 -11.65 -16.59
CA PHE A 412 4.37 -11.67 -16.61
C PHE A 412 3.82 -10.50 -15.80
N ARG A 413 2.58 -10.11 -16.06
CA ARG A 413 1.93 -9.01 -15.35
C ARG A 413 1.46 -9.44 -13.97
N LEU A 414 2.18 -9.03 -12.93
CA LEU A 414 1.83 -9.33 -11.54
C LEU A 414 0.98 -8.24 -10.92
N ASN A 415 0.18 -8.63 -9.92
CA ASN A 415 -0.72 -7.74 -9.18
C ASN A 415 -1.76 -7.06 -10.10
N SER A 416 -2.17 -7.78 -11.14
CA SER A 416 -3.14 -7.31 -12.13
C SER A 416 -4.56 -7.46 -11.57
N ARG A 417 -5.36 -6.39 -11.69
CA ARG A 417 -6.79 -6.44 -11.33
C ARG A 417 -7.61 -7.04 -12.47
N SER A 418 -8.56 -7.89 -12.12
CA SER A 418 -9.57 -8.40 -13.06
C SER A 418 -10.37 -7.26 -13.70
N GLU A 419 -10.63 -7.36 -15.01
CA GLU A 419 -11.42 -6.39 -15.78
C GLU A 419 -12.81 -6.16 -15.17
N ARG A 420 -13.42 -7.19 -14.56
CA ARG A 420 -14.75 -7.08 -13.90
C ARG A 420 -14.77 -6.06 -12.75
N SER A 421 -13.61 -5.79 -12.16
CA SER A 421 -13.47 -4.84 -11.06
C SER A 421 -13.15 -3.42 -11.53
N ARG A 422 -12.95 -3.19 -12.83
CA ARG A 422 -12.57 -1.89 -13.39
C ARG A 422 -13.80 -1.15 -13.88
N ARG A 423 -13.84 0.16 -13.63
CA ARG A 423 -14.90 1.04 -14.13
C ARG A 423 -14.28 2.15 -14.98
N PRO A 424 -14.63 2.29 -16.27
CA PRO A 424 -14.20 3.44 -17.03
C PRO A 424 -14.77 4.71 -16.40
N LEU A 425 -13.97 5.78 -16.35
CA LEU A 425 -14.40 7.07 -15.84
C LEU A 425 -15.03 7.89 -16.98
N SER A 426 -16.05 8.68 -16.67
CA SER A 426 -16.57 9.69 -17.60
C SER A 426 -15.51 10.78 -17.84
N THR A 427 -15.61 11.49 -18.97
CA THR A 427 -14.71 12.60 -19.28
C THR A 427 -14.74 13.66 -18.16
N GLU A 428 -15.92 13.99 -17.64
CA GLU A 428 -16.04 14.95 -16.53
C GLU A 428 -15.31 14.45 -15.27
N THR A 429 -15.52 13.19 -14.89
CA THR A 429 -14.81 12.60 -13.74
C THR A 429 -13.31 12.60 -13.97
N ALA A 430 -12.84 12.33 -15.19
CA ALA A 430 -11.43 12.36 -15.52
C ALA A 430 -10.81 13.75 -15.34
N GLU A 431 -11.48 14.83 -15.75
CA GLU A 431 -11.00 16.20 -15.51
C GLU A 431 -10.93 16.52 -14.01
N ARG A 432 -11.96 16.14 -13.23
CA ARG A 432 -11.94 16.31 -11.77
C ARG A 432 -10.79 15.54 -11.11
N VAL A 433 -10.42 14.36 -11.63
CA VAL A 433 -9.26 13.63 -11.14
C VAL A 433 -7.95 14.39 -11.41
N LYS A 434 -7.81 15.01 -12.59
CA LYS A 434 -6.63 15.82 -12.93
C LYS A 434 -6.52 17.03 -12.01
N GLU A 435 -7.63 17.72 -11.74
CA GLU A 435 -7.69 18.85 -10.80
C GLU A 435 -7.34 18.40 -9.38
N TRP A 436 -7.94 17.31 -8.90
CA TRP A 436 -7.71 16.78 -7.56
C TRP A 436 -6.26 16.33 -7.33
N ASN A 437 -5.66 15.72 -8.36
CA ASN A 437 -4.29 15.23 -8.37
C ASN A 437 -3.38 16.12 -9.25
N SER A 438 -3.50 17.43 -9.12
CA SER A 438 -2.88 18.38 -10.05
C SER A 438 -1.36 18.40 -10.07
N LEU A 439 -0.71 18.06 -8.95
CA LEU A 439 0.75 17.88 -8.92
C LEU A 439 1.13 16.63 -9.73
N ASP A 440 0.52 15.48 -9.41
CA ASP A 440 0.79 14.23 -10.12
C ASP A 440 0.45 14.33 -11.63
N TRP A 441 -0.55 15.14 -12.00
CA TRP A 441 -0.89 15.42 -13.39
C TRP A 441 0.25 16.15 -14.13
N ARG A 442 0.76 17.24 -13.55
CA ARG A 442 1.90 17.99 -14.12
C ARG A 442 3.18 17.13 -14.19
N LEU A 443 3.44 16.32 -13.16
CA LEU A 443 4.54 15.36 -13.15
C LEU A 443 4.40 14.36 -14.29
N TYR A 444 3.22 13.76 -14.46
CA TYR A 444 2.97 12.78 -15.50
C TYR A 444 3.17 13.38 -16.89
N GLN A 445 2.66 14.58 -17.17
CA GLN A 445 2.86 15.26 -18.44
C GLN A 445 4.35 15.44 -18.77
N HIS A 446 5.12 15.97 -17.82
CA HIS A 446 6.56 16.17 -18.01
C HIS A 446 7.31 14.87 -18.29
N PHE A 447 7.11 13.85 -17.46
CA PHE A 447 7.84 12.58 -17.60
C PHE A 447 7.36 11.73 -18.77
N ASN A 448 6.10 11.86 -19.17
CA ASN A 448 5.60 11.27 -20.42
C ASN A 448 6.32 11.87 -21.64
N ASP A 449 6.48 13.19 -21.66
CA ASP A 449 7.15 13.88 -22.78
C ASP A 449 8.65 13.60 -22.80
N THR A 450 9.32 13.64 -21.64
CA THR A 450 10.76 13.35 -21.57
C THR A 450 11.08 11.87 -21.83
N PHE A 451 10.17 10.94 -21.51
CA PHE A 451 10.29 9.52 -21.88
C PHE A 451 10.45 9.34 -23.39
N TRP A 452 9.57 9.95 -24.19
CA TRP A 452 9.66 9.86 -25.66
C TRP A 452 10.87 10.61 -26.23
N LYS A 453 11.20 11.80 -25.69
CA LYS A 453 12.43 12.52 -26.08
C LYS A 453 13.69 11.69 -25.83
N ARG A 454 13.73 10.93 -24.73
CA ARG A 454 14.84 10.02 -24.43
C ARG A 454 14.90 8.87 -25.43
N ILE A 455 13.78 8.20 -25.70
CA ILE A 455 13.73 7.15 -26.72
C ILE A 455 14.26 7.66 -28.06
N ASP A 456 13.79 8.83 -28.49
CA ASP A 456 14.15 9.41 -29.78
C ASP A 456 15.64 9.76 -29.86
N SER A 457 16.27 10.14 -28.75
CA SER A 457 17.69 10.51 -28.69
C SER A 457 18.65 9.35 -28.43
N THR A 458 18.25 8.28 -27.72
CA THR A 458 19.17 7.22 -27.29
C THR A 458 19.01 5.90 -28.04
N LEU A 459 17.82 5.59 -28.56
CA LEU A 459 17.52 4.27 -29.15
C LEU A 459 16.92 4.38 -30.55
N GLY A 460 16.07 5.39 -30.76
CA GLY A 460 15.26 5.55 -31.96
C GLY A 460 14.02 4.64 -31.96
N ARG A 461 12.95 5.13 -32.60
CA ARG A 461 11.63 4.48 -32.59
C ARG A 461 11.59 3.14 -33.33
N ALA A 462 12.35 3.00 -34.41
CA ALA A 462 12.39 1.77 -35.20
C ALA A 462 13.00 0.61 -34.40
N THR A 463 14.16 0.84 -33.79
CA THR A 463 14.84 -0.12 -32.91
C THR A 463 13.97 -0.47 -31.70
N LEU A 464 13.36 0.53 -31.05
CA LEU A 464 12.41 0.31 -29.96
C LEU A 464 11.30 -0.66 -30.37
N GLN A 465 10.63 -0.39 -31.50
CA GLN A 465 9.52 -1.21 -31.96
C GLN A 465 9.96 -2.65 -32.27
N GLN A 466 11.13 -2.84 -32.87
CA GLN A 466 11.70 -4.16 -33.12
C GLN A 466 11.93 -4.93 -31.81
N GLU A 467 12.61 -4.30 -30.83
CA GLU A 467 12.89 -4.95 -29.54
C GLU A 467 11.63 -5.19 -28.70
N VAL A 468 10.61 -4.33 -28.81
CA VAL A 468 9.31 -4.55 -28.17
C VAL A 468 8.63 -5.80 -28.73
N GLU A 469 8.67 -6.02 -30.04
CA GLU A 469 8.10 -7.24 -30.62
C GLU A 469 8.89 -8.50 -30.24
N LEU A 470 10.22 -8.40 -30.13
CA LEU A 470 11.05 -9.49 -29.59
C LEU A 470 10.69 -9.80 -28.13
N LEU A 471 10.53 -8.76 -27.29
CA LEU A 471 10.12 -8.91 -25.89
C LEU A 471 8.75 -9.58 -25.77
N LYS A 472 7.77 -9.17 -26.59
CA LYS A 472 6.42 -9.77 -26.62
C LYS A 472 6.46 -11.21 -27.09
N ALA A 473 7.22 -11.52 -28.14
CA ALA A 473 7.37 -12.91 -28.62
C ALA A 473 7.97 -13.79 -27.52
N LYS A 474 9.01 -13.29 -26.82
CA LYS A 474 9.62 -14.00 -25.70
C LYS A 474 8.67 -14.23 -24.55
N ARG A 475 7.86 -13.23 -24.19
CA ARG A 475 6.82 -13.37 -23.17
C ARG A 475 5.81 -14.47 -23.55
N ARG A 476 5.34 -14.50 -24.80
CA ARG A 476 4.41 -15.55 -25.28
C ARG A 476 5.02 -16.95 -25.16
N ASN A 477 6.29 -17.10 -25.51
CA ASN A 477 6.99 -18.37 -25.35
C ASN A 477 7.07 -18.82 -23.88
N LEU A 478 7.36 -17.88 -22.96
CA LEU A 478 7.33 -18.15 -21.53
C LEU A 478 5.92 -18.50 -21.04
N GLU A 479 4.88 -17.81 -21.52
CA GLU A 479 3.49 -18.12 -21.15
C GLU A 479 3.10 -19.54 -21.57
N GLN A 480 3.42 -19.95 -22.80
CA GLN A 480 3.18 -21.31 -23.30
C GLN A 480 3.96 -22.38 -22.54
N MET A 481 5.19 -22.06 -22.15
CA MET A 481 6.05 -22.96 -21.37
C MET A 481 5.56 -23.10 -19.94
N CYS A 482 5.15 -22.00 -19.29
CA CYS A 482 4.95 -21.96 -17.85
C CYS A 482 3.49 -22.14 -17.40
N LEU A 483 2.53 -21.54 -18.11
CA LEU A 483 1.19 -21.31 -17.57
C LEU A 483 0.19 -22.37 -18.03
N GLN A 484 -0.66 -22.83 -17.11
CA GLN A 484 -1.80 -23.67 -17.43
C GLN A 484 -2.92 -22.81 -18.04
N GLU A 485 -3.44 -23.24 -19.19
CA GLU A 485 -4.67 -22.70 -19.83
C GLU A 485 -4.79 -21.17 -19.94
N GLY A 486 -3.83 -20.52 -20.62
CA GLY A 486 -4.12 -19.24 -21.30
C GLY A 486 -4.05 -17.94 -20.49
N GLY A 487 -3.49 -17.95 -19.27
CA GLY A 487 -3.03 -16.72 -18.60
C GLY A 487 -3.46 -16.56 -17.15
N ALA A 488 -3.81 -15.33 -16.77
CA ALA A 488 -4.12 -14.98 -15.39
C ALA A 488 -5.53 -15.45 -14.99
N VAL A 489 -5.65 -16.09 -13.83
CA VAL A 489 -6.89 -16.67 -13.29
C VAL A 489 -7.40 -15.89 -12.09
N ASP A 490 -8.67 -16.13 -11.73
CA ASP A 490 -9.24 -15.62 -10.49
C ASP A 490 -8.44 -16.14 -9.27
N PRO A 491 -8.21 -15.32 -8.22
CA PRO A 491 -7.47 -15.78 -7.03
C PRO A 491 -8.07 -17.03 -6.36
N ALA A 492 -9.38 -17.26 -6.47
CA ALA A 492 -10.02 -18.47 -5.96
C ALA A 492 -9.64 -19.73 -6.76
N GLN A 493 -9.24 -19.57 -8.02
CA GLN A 493 -8.85 -20.64 -8.93
C GLN A 493 -7.33 -20.92 -8.92
N VAL A 494 -6.56 -20.16 -8.15
CA VAL A 494 -5.12 -20.42 -7.97
C VAL A 494 -4.97 -21.68 -7.10
N GLN A 495 -4.40 -22.72 -7.70
CA GLN A 495 -4.30 -24.05 -7.10
C GLN A 495 -3.20 -24.12 -6.03
N ASP A 496 -2.04 -23.54 -6.31
CA ASP A 496 -0.93 -23.48 -5.36
C ASP A 496 -1.14 -22.32 -4.39
N SER A 497 -1.38 -22.65 -3.11
CA SER A 497 -1.61 -21.65 -2.06
C SER A 497 -0.41 -20.73 -1.84
N SER A 498 0.81 -21.20 -2.11
CA SER A 498 2.03 -20.38 -2.01
C SER A 498 2.13 -19.30 -3.09
N LEU A 499 1.34 -19.43 -4.15
CA LEU A 499 1.28 -18.49 -5.27
C LEU A 499 0.03 -17.61 -5.25
N LYS A 500 -0.81 -17.72 -4.22
CA LYS A 500 -2.00 -16.87 -4.09
C LYS A 500 -1.61 -15.40 -3.89
N PRO A 501 -2.07 -14.49 -4.76
CA PRO A 501 -1.80 -13.08 -4.60
C PRO A 501 -2.57 -12.50 -3.40
N PHE A 502 -1.93 -11.57 -2.69
CA PHE A 502 -2.56 -10.84 -1.60
C PHE A 502 -3.78 -10.05 -2.11
N GLN A 503 -4.92 -10.22 -1.43
CA GLN A 503 -6.17 -9.51 -1.72
C GLN A 503 -6.34 -8.35 -0.75
N TYR A 504 -6.84 -7.22 -1.24
CA TYR A 504 -7.07 -6.03 -0.42
C TYR A 504 -8.20 -5.17 -0.97
N GLY A 505 -9.02 -4.63 -0.07
CA GLY A 505 -10.17 -3.81 -0.42
C GLY A 505 -11.16 -4.54 -1.33
N ALA A 506 -11.77 -3.81 -2.26
CA ALA A 506 -12.72 -4.37 -3.23
C ALA A 506 -12.04 -4.85 -4.53
N ALA A 507 -10.71 -4.78 -4.61
CA ALA A 507 -9.98 -5.17 -5.81
C ALA A 507 -9.79 -6.69 -5.86
N VAL A 508 -10.07 -7.29 -7.02
CA VAL A 508 -9.79 -8.70 -7.29
C VAL A 508 -8.45 -8.80 -8.01
N ILE A 509 -7.41 -9.26 -7.30
CA ILE A 509 -6.06 -9.42 -7.85
C ILE A 509 -5.91 -10.83 -8.41
N GLN A 510 -5.62 -10.93 -9.71
CA GLN A 510 -5.47 -12.19 -10.43
C GLN A 510 -4.14 -12.88 -10.12
N GLY A 511 -4.15 -14.21 -10.22
CA GLY A 511 -2.97 -15.06 -10.06
C GLY A 511 -2.73 -15.94 -11.28
N TYR A 512 -1.85 -16.94 -11.14
CA TYR A 512 -1.46 -17.83 -12.24
C TYR A 512 -1.37 -19.27 -11.74
N ASN A 513 -1.67 -20.23 -12.62
CA ASN A 513 -1.42 -21.65 -12.39
C ASN A 513 -0.27 -22.11 -13.30
N LEU A 514 0.63 -22.92 -12.76
CA LEU A 514 1.72 -23.52 -13.52
C LEU A 514 1.26 -24.79 -14.22
N ARG A 515 1.86 -25.09 -15.37
CA ARG A 515 1.72 -26.41 -16.00
C ARG A 515 2.26 -27.50 -15.06
N LEU A 516 1.59 -28.66 -15.06
CA LEU A 516 1.91 -29.76 -14.14
C LEU A 516 3.22 -30.48 -14.52
N GLU A 517 3.42 -30.75 -15.81
CA GLU A 517 4.54 -31.54 -16.34
C GLU A 517 5.77 -30.68 -16.70
N LEU A 518 6.32 -29.99 -15.71
CA LEU A 518 7.55 -29.22 -15.87
C LEU A 518 8.72 -29.93 -15.19
N ASN A 519 9.85 -30.05 -15.90
CA ASN A 519 11.10 -30.46 -15.25
C ASN A 519 11.50 -29.44 -14.18
N ASN A 520 12.36 -29.85 -13.23
CA ASN A 520 12.67 -29.05 -12.04
C ASN A 520 13.18 -27.64 -12.36
N ASP A 521 14.09 -27.50 -13.33
CA ASP A 521 14.69 -26.20 -13.67
C ASP A 521 13.66 -25.27 -14.30
N THR A 522 12.84 -25.79 -15.20
CA THR A 522 11.76 -25.03 -15.85
C THR A 522 10.70 -24.64 -14.82
N ARG A 523 10.35 -25.55 -13.91
CA ARG A 523 9.42 -25.27 -12.82
C ARG A 523 9.91 -24.14 -11.92
N GLN A 524 11.19 -24.13 -11.54
CA GLN A 524 11.77 -23.06 -10.75
C GLN A 524 11.75 -21.71 -11.48
N LEU A 525 12.14 -21.71 -12.77
CA LEU A 525 12.07 -20.51 -13.61
C LEU A 525 10.64 -19.95 -13.67
N CYS A 526 9.68 -20.80 -13.98
CA CYS A 526 8.27 -20.43 -14.09
C CYS A 526 7.67 -19.98 -12.76
N GLN A 527 8.02 -20.65 -11.65
CA GLN A 527 7.56 -20.24 -10.33
C GLN A 527 8.06 -18.85 -9.95
N ARG A 528 9.34 -18.55 -10.18
CA ARG A 528 9.91 -17.21 -9.95
C ARG A 528 9.19 -16.12 -10.76
N LEU A 529 8.81 -16.42 -12.00
CA LEU A 529 8.07 -15.51 -12.88
C LEU A 529 6.69 -15.09 -12.32
N ILE A 530 6.04 -15.95 -11.53
CA ILE A 530 4.68 -15.71 -11.01
C ILE A 530 4.61 -15.50 -9.49
N THR A 531 5.73 -15.66 -8.77
CA THR A 531 5.73 -15.54 -7.30
C THR A 531 5.34 -14.12 -6.88
N PRO A 532 4.26 -13.95 -6.09
CA PRO A 532 3.84 -12.62 -5.67
C PRO A 532 4.82 -11.99 -4.68
N GLU A 533 4.76 -10.66 -4.59
CA GLU A 533 5.74 -9.83 -3.89
C GLU A 533 6.01 -10.23 -2.44
N LEU A 534 4.97 -10.52 -1.65
CA LEU A 534 5.12 -10.85 -0.23
C LEU A 534 5.91 -12.16 -0.05
N GLN A 535 5.55 -13.17 -0.84
CA GLN A 535 6.19 -14.48 -0.83
C GLN A 535 7.63 -14.40 -1.32
N TYR A 536 7.87 -13.66 -2.41
CA TYR A 536 9.23 -13.50 -2.94
C TYR A 536 10.12 -12.71 -1.95
N THR A 537 9.61 -11.64 -1.35
CA THR A 537 10.33 -10.87 -0.32
C THR A 537 10.73 -11.77 0.85
N SER A 538 9.81 -12.60 1.34
CA SER A 538 10.06 -13.55 2.41
C SER A 538 11.12 -14.61 2.03
N ALA A 539 11.06 -15.12 0.80
CA ALA A 539 12.03 -16.08 0.27
C ALA A 539 13.44 -15.47 0.18
N LEU A 540 13.57 -14.25 -0.36
CA LEU A 540 14.85 -13.53 -0.42
C LEU A 540 15.39 -13.22 0.98
N TYR A 541 14.53 -12.80 1.90
CA TYR A 541 14.95 -12.57 3.29
C TYR A 541 15.49 -13.86 3.92
N THR A 542 14.79 -14.97 3.74
CA THR A 542 15.22 -16.27 4.28
C THR A 542 16.54 -16.73 3.67
N LYS A 543 16.72 -16.52 2.37
CA LYS A 543 17.98 -16.82 1.66
C LYS A 543 19.14 -15.96 2.17
N GLN A 544 18.93 -14.66 2.37
CA GLN A 544 19.99 -13.72 2.76
C GLN A 544 20.29 -13.73 4.27
N PHE A 545 19.30 -14.01 5.11
CA PHE A 545 19.40 -13.97 6.57
C PHE A 545 18.85 -15.23 7.25
N PRO A 546 19.39 -16.43 6.95
CA PRO A 546 18.79 -17.70 7.37
C PRO A 546 18.67 -17.85 8.89
N GLN A 547 19.67 -17.40 9.65
CA GLN A 547 19.63 -17.48 11.12
C GLN A 547 18.54 -16.58 11.72
N LEU A 548 18.39 -15.37 11.20
CA LEU A 548 17.36 -14.43 11.65
C LEU A 548 15.96 -14.90 11.26
N ALA A 549 15.81 -15.49 10.07
CA ALA A 549 14.55 -16.09 9.63
C ALA A 549 14.17 -17.29 10.51
N ALA A 550 15.12 -18.20 10.79
CA ALA A 550 14.90 -19.37 11.65
C ALA A 550 14.52 -18.95 13.08
N ALA A 551 15.22 -17.97 13.65
CA ALA A 551 14.91 -17.43 14.97
C ALA A 551 13.48 -16.86 15.04
N ARG A 552 13.03 -16.16 13.99
CA ARG A 552 11.67 -15.63 13.92
C ARG A 552 10.62 -16.71 13.76
N ALA A 553 10.86 -17.71 12.91
CA ALA A 553 9.97 -18.86 12.78
C ALA A 553 9.81 -19.60 14.13
N ALA A 554 10.90 -19.75 14.90
CA ALA A 554 10.86 -20.33 16.23
C ALA A 554 10.06 -19.46 17.22
N ALA A 555 10.24 -18.13 17.19
CA ALA A 555 9.49 -17.20 18.03
C ALA A 555 7.99 -17.22 17.73
N ALA A 556 7.60 -17.21 16.44
CA ALA A 556 6.21 -17.30 16.01
C ALA A 556 5.54 -18.59 16.48
N LYS A 557 6.23 -19.74 16.36
CA LYS A 557 5.74 -21.03 16.88
C LYS A 557 5.50 -21.00 18.40
N LYS A 558 6.40 -20.36 19.17
CA LYS A 558 6.22 -20.20 20.63
C LYS A 558 5.01 -19.34 20.97
N ILE A 559 4.78 -18.24 20.24
CA ILE A 559 3.62 -17.36 20.45
C ILE A 559 2.32 -18.12 20.11
N ALA A 560 2.27 -18.86 19.01
CA ALA A 560 1.11 -19.66 18.63
C ALA A 560 0.80 -20.75 19.66
N ALA A 561 1.82 -21.47 20.13
CA ALA A 561 1.67 -22.48 21.18
C ALA A 561 1.16 -21.87 22.51
N SER A 562 1.66 -20.68 22.88
CA SER A 562 1.18 -19.96 24.06
C SER A 562 -0.29 -19.54 23.90
N ARG A 563 -0.70 -19.03 22.74
CA ARG A 563 -2.10 -18.66 22.48
C ARG A 563 -3.01 -19.88 22.63
N ASN A 564 -2.68 -21.00 22.00
CA ASN A 564 -3.47 -22.23 22.12
C ASN A 564 -3.57 -22.72 23.57
N THR A 565 -2.49 -22.62 24.35
CA THR A 565 -2.50 -23.00 25.77
C THR A 565 -3.41 -22.08 26.60
N THR A 566 -3.39 -20.77 26.33
CA THR A 566 -4.29 -19.81 26.97
C THR A 566 -5.76 -20.08 26.61
N THR A 567 -6.05 -20.36 25.34
CA THR A 567 -7.40 -20.72 24.87
C THR A 567 -7.89 -22.01 25.52
N HIS A 568 -7.06 -23.06 25.56
CA HIS A 568 -7.40 -24.31 26.26
C HIS A 568 -7.63 -24.11 27.76
N ARG A 569 -6.85 -23.25 28.42
CA ARG A 569 -7.03 -22.95 29.86
C ARG A 569 -8.30 -22.15 30.11
N ALA A 570 -8.69 -21.25 29.21
CA ALA A 570 -9.95 -20.51 29.27
C ALA A 570 -11.16 -21.43 29.07
N VAL A 571 -11.10 -22.34 28.09
CA VAL A 571 -12.15 -23.35 27.86
C VAL A 571 -12.28 -24.30 29.05
N LYS A 572 -11.16 -24.77 29.61
CA LYS A 572 -11.17 -25.65 30.80
C LYS A 572 -11.78 -24.96 32.03
N ARG A 573 -11.47 -23.68 32.29
CA ARG A 573 -12.11 -22.90 33.37
C ARG A 573 -13.61 -22.74 33.15
N ASN A 574 -14.06 -22.52 31.92
CA ASN A 574 -15.49 -22.40 31.61
C ASN A 574 -16.23 -23.73 31.82
N ILE A 575 -15.59 -24.86 31.52
CA ILE A 575 -16.16 -26.19 31.80
C ILE A 575 -16.22 -26.43 33.32
N GLU A 576 -15.15 -26.14 34.06
CA GLU A 576 -15.11 -26.32 35.53
C GLU A 576 -16.13 -25.43 36.26
N THR A 577 -16.34 -24.18 35.81
CA THR A 577 -17.38 -23.29 36.37
C THR A 577 -18.79 -23.77 36.05
N ASN A 578 -19.04 -24.29 34.84
CA ASN A 578 -20.34 -24.85 34.48
C ASN A 578 -20.67 -26.15 35.24
N VAL A 579 -19.67 -27.01 35.49
CA VAL A 579 -19.85 -28.23 36.29
C VAL A 579 -20.10 -27.91 37.76
N HIS A 580 -19.41 -26.92 38.34
CA HIS A 580 -19.69 -26.46 39.70
C HIS A 580 -21.08 -25.86 39.85
N THR A 581 -21.57 -25.11 38.85
CA THR A 581 -22.90 -24.50 38.85
C THR A 581 -24.02 -25.55 38.73
N ALA A 582 -23.76 -26.64 37.99
CA ALA A 582 -24.71 -27.75 37.86
C ALA A 582 -24.79 -28.61 39.15
N MET A 583 -23.68 -28.81 39.85
CA MET A 583 -23.65 -29.57 41.11
C MET A 583 -24.19 -28.79 42.32
N SER A 584 -24.22 -27.46 42.29
CA SER A 584 -24.85 -26.64 43.33
C SER A 584 -26.37 -26.48 43.20
N ASN A 585 -26.95 -26.94 42.08
CA ASN A 585 -28.38 -26.84 41.78
C ASN A 585 -29.08 -28.21 41.74
N SER A 586 -28.44 -29.28 42.24
CA SER A 586 -29.01 -30.63 42.35
C SER A 586 -29.32 -30.99 43.80
#